data_AF-A0A0V0QHC9-F1
#
_entry.id   AF-A0A0V0QHC9-F1
#
_cell.length_a   1.000
_cell.length_b   1.000
_cell.length_c   1.000
_cell.angle_alpha   90.00
_cell.angle_beta   90.00
_cell.angle_gamma   90.00
#
_symmetry.space_group_name_H-M   'P 1'
#
loop_
_entity.id
_entity.type
_entity.pdbx_description
1 polymer ?
#
loop_
_entity_poly.entity_id
_entity_poly.type
_entity_poly.pdbx_seq_one_letter_code
_entity_poly.pdbx_strand_id
1 'polypeptide(L)'
;MENKFKGPKKSNQHINPDSGKYIQRTNAGRAKESYGKNGKHGSHILSFCVTNTFYNNQPGQPFSSQNKQKIVKYLNQNENISIKSARSNQIVDERQDARISDALIYGDSLQYNTSIKRAQRQYEIAQGMDELSSLAEAFGELKIYNQETGRCHKLKNHHKY
;
A
#
# COMPACT_ATOMS: atom_id res chain seq x y z
N MET A 1 30.14 -7.32 11.52
CA MET A 1 29.22 -7.16 10.37
C MET A 1 28.78 -5.71 10.34
N GLU A 2 29.28 -4.93 9.37
CA GLU A 2 28.86 -3.53 9.21
C GLU A 2 27.39 -3.47 8.84
N ASN A 3 26.59 -2.87 9.72
CA ASN A 3 25.19 -2.59 9.47
C ASN A 3 25.12 -1.41 8.50
N LYS A 4 25.29 -1.68 7.20
CA LYS A 4 25.15 -0.67 6.15
C LYS A 4 23.71 -0.17 6.18
N PHE A 5 23.50 0.96 6.83
CA PHE A 5 22.27 1.74 6.74
C PHE A 5 22.07 2.11 5.27
N LYS A 6 21.41 1.23 4.50
CA LYS A 6 20.88 1.59 3.19
C LYS A 6 19.92 2.75 3.46
N GLY A 7 20.13 3.85 2.73
CA GLY A 7 19.27 5.04 2.83
C GLY A 7 17.78 4.69 2.72
N PRO A 8 16.88 5.62 3.07
CA PRO A 8 15.45 5.34 3.10
C PRO A 8 14.99 4.76 1.76
N LYS A 9 14.55 3.49 1.79
CA LYS A 9 14.03 2.81 0.59
C LYS A 9 12.83 3.59 0.08
N LYS A 10 12.80 3.84 -1.24
CA LYS A 10 11.67 4.50 -1.89
C LYS A 10 10.62 3.46 -2.23
N SER A 11 9.36 3.81 -2.07
CA SER A 11 8.25 2.88 -2.31
C SER A 11 8.14 2.45 -3.77
N ASN A 12 8.63 3.27 -4.70
CA ASN A 12 8.55 3.04 -6.14
C ASN A 12 9.67 2.17 -6.73
N GLN A 13 10.59 1.66 -5.92
CA GLN A 13 11.77 0.92 -6.40
C GLN A 13 11.43 -0.38 -7.16
N HIS A 14 10.21 -0.90 -6.98
CA HIS A 14 9.75 -2.17 -7.55
C HIS A 14 8.69 -2.01 -8.64
N ILE A 15 8.50 -0.78 -9.15
CA ILE A 15 7.47 -0.47 -10.13
C ILE A 15 8.10 -0.38 -11.53
N ASN A 16 7.64 -1.24 -12.44
CA ASN A 16 7.86 -1.10 -13.87
C ASN A 16 6.65 -0.37 -14.51
N PRO A 17 6.80 0.89 -14.98
CA PRO A 17 5.72 1.63 -15.65
C PRO A 17 5.26 1.00 -16.98
N ASP A 18 6.12 0.23 -17.63
CA ASP A 18 5.84 -0.43 -18.92
C ASP A 18 5.11 -1.77 -18.75
N SER A 19 4.88 -2.19 -17.50
CA SER A 19 4.12 -3.39 -17.20
C SER A 19 2.69 -3.29 -17.72
N GLY A 20 2.20 -4.34 -18.37
CA GLY A 20 0.79 -4.47 -18.76
C GLY A 20 -0.19 -4.37 -17.60
N LYS A 21 0.28 -4.58 -16.36
CA LYS A 21 -0.50 -4.45 -15.12
C LYS A 21 -0.35 -3.08 -14.43
N TYR A 22 0.53 -2.21 -14.93
CA TYR A 22 0.73 -0.89 -14.36
C TYR A 22 -0.55 -0.06 -14.41
N ILE A 23 -0.88 0.54 -13.27
CA ILE A 23 -2.01 1.42 -13.05
C ILE A 23 -1.48 2.84 -12.92
N GLN A 24 -1.71 3.66 -13.94
CA GLN A 24 -1.29 5.05 -13.93
C GLN A 24 -2.06 5.83 -12.85
N ARG A 25 -1.30 6.51 -11.98
CA ARG A 25 -1.90 7.43 -11.01
C ARG A 25 -2.55 8.60 -11.76
N THR A 26 -3.81 8.87 -11.46
CA THR A 26 -4.56 10.02 -11.96
C THR A 26 -5.46 10.58 -10.86
N ASN A 27 -5.77 11.86 -10.92
CA ASN A 27 -6.77 12.51 -10.07
C ASN A 27 -8.19 12.43 -10.65
N ALA A 28 -8.36 11.81 -11.83
CA ALA A 28 -9.68 11.63 -12.44
C ALA A 28 -10.63 10.87 -11.49
N GLY A 29 -11.80 11.44 -11.24
CA GLY A 29 -12.81 10.85 -10.35
C GLY A 29 -12.46 10.89 -8.85
N ARG A 30 -11.49 11.71 -8.44
CA ARG A 30 -11.07 11.81 -7.04
C ARG A 30 -12.12 12.52 -6.18
N ALA A 31 -12.65 11.80 -5.19
CA ALA A 31 -13.76 12.26 -4.34
C ALA A 31 -13.37 13.34 -3.32
N LYS A 32 -12.09 13.39 -2.91
CA LYS A 32 -11.58 14.38 -1.95
C LYS A 32 -10.39 15.12 -2.55
N GLU A 33 -10.57 16.42 -2.75
CA GLU A 33 -9.52 17.31 -3.22
C GLU A 33 -8.56 17.73 -2.09
N SER A 34 -7.33 18.09 -2.48
CA SER A 34 -6.36 18.68 -1.57
C SER A 34 -6.69 20.17 -1.41
N TYR A 35 -7.48 20.52 -0.40
CA TYR A 35 -7.72 21.93 -0.09
C TYR A 35 -6.45 22.58 0.49
N GLY A 36 -5.67 23.18 -0.41
CA GLY A 36 -4.35 23.76 -0.15
C GLY A 36 -4.31 24.95 0.81
N LYS A 37 -5.43 25.38 1.41
CA LYS A 37 -5.45 26.57 2.28
C LYS A 37 -4.81 26.36 3.67
N ASN A 38 -4.73 25.12 4.16
CA ASN A 38 -4.23 24.81 5.52
C ASN A 38 -3.07 23.79 5.55
N GLY A 39 -2.36 23.59 4.43
CA GLY A 39 -1.27 22.59 4.34
C GLY A 39 -1.73 21.13 4.50
N LYS A 40 -3.04 20.87 4.29
CA LYS A 40 -3.64 19.54 4.28
C LYS A 40 -3.84 19.06 2.84
N HIS A 41 -3.50 17.80 2.59
CA HIS A 41 -3.56 17.16 1.29
C HIS A 41 -4.32 15.85 1.39
N GLY A 42 -5.02 15.49 0.33
CA GLY A 42 -5.60 14.15 0.22
C GLY A 42 -4.48 13.11 0.09
N SER A 43 -4.56 12.07 0.90
CA SER A 43 -3.65 10.94 0.96
C SER A 43 -4.42 9.65 0.73
N HIS A 44 -3.89 8.79 -0.13
CA HIS A 44 -4.43 7.46 -0.35
C HIS A 44 -4.11 6.55 0.84
N ILE A 45 -5.11 5.86 1.39
CA ILE A 45 -4.92 4.85 2.43
C ILE A 45 -4.20 3.65 1.80
N LEU A 46 -4.84 2.99 0.83
CA LEU A 46 -4.22 2.07 -0.12
C LEU A 46 -3.63 2.88 -1.28
N SER A 47 -2.30 2.88 -1.38
CA SER A 47 -1.61 3.69 -2.36
C SER A 47 -1.50 3.01 -3.73
N PHE A 48 -1.46 3.83 -4.78
CA PHE A 48 -1.07 3.40 -6.12
C PHE A 48 0.30 2.71 -6.11
N CYS A 49 1.19 3.12 -5.22
CA CYS A 49 2.54 2.58 -5.14
C CYS A 49 2.52 1.11 -4.70
N VAL A 50 1.89 0.80 -3.57
CA VAL A 50 1.79 -0.58 -3.07
C VAL A 50 1.01 -1.45 -4.05
N THR A 51 -0.08 -0.93 -4.62
CA THR A 51 -0.89 -1.63 -5.62
C THR A 51 -0.07 -2.01 -6.85
N ASN A 52 0.66 -1.05 -7.44
CA ASN A 52 1.52 -1.30 -8.60
C ASN A 52 2.70 -2.20 -8.26
N THR A 53 3.32 -2.02 -7.09
CA THR A 53 4.43 -2.87 -6.65
C THR A 53 3.98 -4.32 -6.56
N PHE A 54 2.84 -4.60 -5.94
CA PHE A 54 2.31 -5.95 -5.89
C PHE A 54 2.05 -6.51 -7.29
N TYR A 55 1.20 -5.87 -8.08
CA TYR A 55 0.76 -6.44 -9.36
C TYR A 55 1.87 -6.55 -10.41
N ASN A 56 2.83 -5.63 -10.42
CA ASN A 56 3.99 -5.72 -11.32
C ASN A 56 4.90 -6.92 -11.01
N ASN A 57 4.88 -7.43 -9.79
CA ASN A 57 5.72 -8.55 -9.36
C ASN A 57 4.94 -9.87 -9.27
N GLN A 58 3.64 -9.87 -9.54
CA GLN A 58 2.84 -11.09 -9.63
C GLN A 58 2.84 -11.65 -11.07
N PRO A 59 2.91 -12.98 -11.25
CA PRO A 59 2.70 -13.59 -12.56
C PRO A 59 1.26 -13.40 -13.04
N GLY A 60 1.01 -13.55 -14.34
CA GLY A 60 -0.33 -13.52 -14.94
C GLY A 60 -0.53 -12.44 -16.01
N GLN A 61 -1.74 -12.42 -16.58
CA GLN A 61 -2.07 -11.59 -17.74
C GLN A 61 -2.07 -10.09 -17.44
N PRO A 62 -1.79 -9.24 -18.44
CA PRO A 62 -2.01 -7.79 -18.36
C PRO A 62 -3.43 -7.43 -17.92
N PHE A 63 -3.58 -6.29 -17.25
CA PHE A 63 -4.92 -5.77 -16.96
C PHE A 63 -5.54 -5.17 -18.20
N SER A 64 -6.81 -5.49 -18.44
CA SER A 64 -7.63 -4.79 -19.43
C SER A 64 -7.78 -3.31 -19.04
N SER A 65 -8.01 -2.45 -20.03
CA SER A 65 -8.27 -1.01 -19.78
C SER A 65 -9.44 -0.80 -18.82
N GLN A 66 -10.49 -1.64 -18.92
CA GLN A 66 -11.63 -1.59 -18.02
C GLN A 66 -11.24 -1.91 -16.57
N ASN A 67 -10.43 -2.95 -16.34
CA ASN A 67 -9.94 -3.29 -15.00
C ASN A 67 -9.08 -2.16 -14.42
N LYS A 68 -8.17 -1.59 -15.21
CA LYS A 68 -7.37 -0.44 -14.78
C LYS A 68 -8.25 0.74 -14.37
N GLN A 69 -9.27 1.07 -15.17
CA GLN A 69 -10.20 2.16 -14.86
C GLN A 69 -11.00 1.91 -13.59
N LYS A 70 -11.49 0.67 -13.38
CA LYS A 70 -12.19 0.30 -12.15
C LYS A 70 -11.30 0.50 -10.94
N ILE A 71 -10.07 -0.02 -10.97
CA ILE A 71 -9.12 0.11 -9.85
C ILE A 71 -8.80 1.58 -9.59
N VAL A 72 -8.53 2.38 -10.64
CA VAL A 72 -8.31 3.83 -10.51
C VAL A 72 -9.50 4.50 -9.82
N LYS A 73 -10.73 4.23 -10.29
CA LYS A 73 -11.95 4.80 -9.73
C LYS A 73 -12.06 4.46 -8.25
N TYR A 74 -11.86 3.19 -7.89
CA TYR A 74 -11.90 2.73 -6.51
C TYR A 74 -10.83 3.39 -5.63
N LEU A 75 -9.58 3.43 -6.10
CA LEU A 75 -8.51 4.10 -5.36
C LEU A 75 -8.80 5.59 -5.14
N ASN A 76 -9.60 6.21 -5.99
CA ASN A 76 -9.99 7.61 -5.90
C ASN A 76 -11.30 7.86 -5.14
N GLN A 77 -11.96 6.81 -4.62
CA GLN A 77 -13.18 6.92 -3.81
C GLN A 77 -12.94 7.55 -2.45
N ASN A 78 -14.00 8.06 -1.85
CA ASN A 78 -13.98 8.84 -0.62
C ASN A 78 -13.39 8.05 0.56
N GLU A 79 -13.67 6.77 0.59
CA GLU A 79 -13.29 5.78 1.60
C GLU A 79 -11.78 5.55 1.60
N ASN A 80 -11.14 5.58 0.42
CA ASN A 80 -9.69 5.40 0.28
C ASN A 80 -8.89 6.71 0.42
N ILE A 81 -9.55 7.87 0.48
CA ILE A 81 -8.88 9.17 0.63
C ILE A 81 -9.02 9.72 2.05
N SER A 82 -7.89 9.94 2.71
CA SER A 82 -7.78 10.61 4.00
C SER A 82 -7.19 12.01 3.84
N ILE A 83 -7.70 13.01 4.56
CA ILE A 83 -7.14 14.37 4.56
C ILE A 83 -6.09 14.47 5.67
N LYS A 84 -4.82 14.65 5.30
CA LYS A 84 -3.68 14.68 6.25
C LYS A 84 -2.82 15.93 6.04
N SER A 85 -2.01 16.32 7.03
CA SER A 85 -0.99 17.36 6.84
C SER A 85 0.09 16.90 5.85
N ALA A 86 0.75 17.84 5.17
CA ALA A 86 1.83 17.56 4.21
C ALA A 86 2.93 16.66 4.78
N ARG A 87 3.39 16.94 6.01
CA ARG A 87 4.45 16.17 6.70
C ARG A 87 4.06 14.72 6.93
N SER A 88 2.82 14.45 7.33
CA SER A 88 2.32 13.08 7.52
C SER A 88 2.09 12.36 6.19
N ASN A 89 1.71 13.08 5.14
CA ASN A 89 1.31 12.51 3.85
C ASN A 89 2.49 12.03 3.00
N GLN A 90 3.59 12.78 2.94
CA GLN A 90 4.69 12.41 2.03
C GLN A 90 5.71 11.47 2.68
N ILE A 91 6.38 11.91 3.74
CA ILE A 91 7.58 11.20 4.20
C ILE A 91 7.24 9.93 4.99
N VAL A 92 6.20 9.97 5.84
CA VAL A 92 5.87 8.85 6.73
C VAL A 92 5.16 7.74 5.95
N ASP A 93 4.12 8.09 5.19
CA ASP A 93 3.36 7.13 4.40
C ASP A 93 4.25 6.47 3.32
N GLU A 94 5.15 7.21 2.66
CA GLU A 94 6.07 6.65 1.66
C GLU A 94 7.02 5.62 2.26
N ARG A 95 7.60 5.91 3.44
CA ARG A 95 8.49 4.95 4.14
C ARG A 95 7.75 3.70 4.58
N GLN A 96 6.50 3.85 5.03
CA GLN A 96 5.69 2.71 5.45
C GLN A 96 5.27 1.88 4.23
N ASP A 97 4.86 2.52 3.12
CA ASP A 97 4.54 1.86 1.86
C ASP A 97 5.73 1.10 1.28
N ALA A 98 6.94 1.65 1.39
CA ALA A 98 8.17 0.97 0.98
C ALA A 98 8.40 -0.32 1.78
N ARG A 99 8.21 -0.28 3.11
CA ARG A 99 8.35 -1.47 3.98
C ARG A 99 7.28 -2.52 3.70
N ILE A 100 6.04 -2.09 3.48
CA ILE A 100 4.92 -2.97 3.12
C ILE A 100 5.21 -3.62 1.76
N SER A 101 5.65 -2.85 0.78
CA SER A 101 6.01 -3.33 -0.55
C SER A 101 7.13 -4.37 -0.51
N ASP A 102 8.19 -4.11 0.26
CA ASP A 102 9.26 -5.09 0.47
C ASP A 102 8.73 -6.37 1.12
N ALA A 103 7.90 -6.27 2.15
CA ALA A 103 7.32 -7.43 2.82
C ALA A 103 6.42 -8.25 1.88
N LEU A 104 5.66 -7.58 0.99
CA LEU A 104 4.83 -8.24 -0.01
C LEU A 104 5.65 -9.00 -1.07
N ILE A 105 6.83 -8.47 -1.45
CA ILE A 105 7.67 -9.10 -2.47
C ILE A 105 8.56 -10.21 -1.88
N TYR A 106 9.22 -9.92 -0.77
CA TYR A 106 10.24 -10.80 -0.21
C TYR A 106 9.68 -11.77 0.85
N GLY A 107 8.45 -11.54 1.33
CA GLY A 107 7.84 -12.37 2.37
C GLY A 107 8.42 -12.17 3.77
N ASP A 108 9.15 -11.07 3.97
CA ASP A 108 9.72 -10.64 5.25
C ASP A 108 8.62 -10.20 6.22
N SER A 109 8.88 -10.35 7.52
CA SER A 109 7.94 -9.89 8.55
C SER A 109 7.95 -8.37 8.69
N LEU A 110 6.78 -7.75 8.76
CA LEU A 110 6.64 -6.36 9.20
C LEU A 110 6.84 -6.25 10.71
N GLN A 111 7.81 -5.44 11.14
CA GLN A 111 8.20 -5.31 12.55
C GLN A 111 7.78 -3.99 13.21
N TYR A 112 7.46 -2.97 12.41
CA TYR A 112 7.16 -1.63 12.94
C TYR A 112 5.66 -1.43 13.11
N ASN A 113 5.20 -1.20 14.34
CA ASN A 113 3.77 -0.99 14.67
C ASN A 113 3.06 0.02 13.76
N THR A 114 3.75 1.10 13.36
CA THR A 114 3.16 2.10 12.46
C THR A 114 2.98 1.58 11.03
N SER A 115 3.89 0.73 10.54
CA SER A 115 3.77 0.06 9.23
C SER A 115 2.71 -1.04 9.28
N ILE A 116 2.61 -1.77 10.41
CA ILE A 116 1.58 -2.79 10.64
C ILE A 116 0.17 -2.16 10.63
N LYS A 117 -0.04 -1.08 11.40
CA LYS A 117 -1.32 -0.35 11.41
C LYS A 117 -1.69 0.18 10.02
N ARG A 118 -0.71 0.64 9.24
CA ARG A 118 -0.95 1.09 7.87
C ARG A 118 -1.30 -0.08 6.95
N ALA A 119 -0.59 -1.21 7.04
CA ALA A 119 -0.90 -2.42 6.27
C ALA A 119 -2.32 -2.94 6.59
N GLN A 120 -2.75 -2.89 7.85
CA GLN A 120 -4.10 -3.28 8.25
C GLN A 120 -5.18 -2.40 7.58
N ARG A 121 -5.00 -1.08 7.56
CA ARG A 121 -5.92 -0.18 6.86
C ARG A 121 -5.94 -0.42 5.34
N GLN A 122 -4.78 -0.72 4.76
CA GLN A 122 -4.69 -1.05 3.33
C GLN A 122 -5.39 -2.38 3.01
N TYR A 123 -5.27 -3.36 3.90
CA TYR A 123 -5.97 -4.63 3.81
C TYR A 123 -7.49 -4.42 3.84
N GLU A 124 -8.01 -3.68 4.81
CA GLU A 124 -9.44 -3.36 4.93
C GLU A 124 -9.99 -2.69 3.66
N ILE A 125 -9.24 -1.74 3.08
CA ILE A 125 -9.61 -1.12 1.80
C ILE A 125 -9.53 -2.13 0.65
N ALA A 126 -8.49 -2.94 0.56
CA ALA A 126 -8.35 -3.92 -0.51
C ALA A 126 -9.46 -4.99 -0.50
N GLN A 127 -9.97 -5.36 0.69
CA GLN A 127 -11.09 -6.28 0.83
C GLN A 127 -12.41 -5.74 0.28
N GLY A 128 -12.55 -4.42 0.14
CA GLY A 128 -13.77 -3.79 -0.36
C GLY A 128 -13.92 -3.81 -1.88
N MET A 129 -13.03 -4.47 -2.64
CA MET A 129 -13.06 -4.53 -4.10
C MET A 129 -12.62 -5.88 -4.67
N ASP A 130 -13.46 -6.49 -5.50
CA ASP A 130 -13.19 -7.80 -6.12
C ASP A 130 -11.95 -7.79 -7.01
N GLU A 131 -11.73 -6.72 -7.79
CA GLU A 131 -10.52 -6.58 -8.61
C GLU A 131 -9.22 -6.46 -7.79
N LEU A 132 -9.32 -6.26 -6.48
CA LEU A 132 -8.20 -6.23 -5.54
C LEU A 132 -8.12 -7.47 -4.64
N SER A 133 -8.92 -8.50 -4.91
CA SER A 133 -8.97 -9.73 -4.10
C SER A 133 -7.61 -10.39 -3.88
N SER A 134 -6.80 -10.59 -4.93
CA SER A 134 -5.45 -11.16 -4.78
C SER A 134 -4.51 -10.27 -3.95
N LEU A 135 -4.67 -8.94 -4.03
CA LEU A 135 -3.91 -8.02 -3.19
C LEU A 135 -4.37 -8.12 -1.73
N ALA A 136 -5.69 -8.21 -1.49
CA ALA A 136 -6.25 -8.40 -0.15
C ALA A 136 -5.77 -9.72 0.47
N GLU A 137 -5.77 -10.81 -0.29
CA GLU A 137 -5.21 -12.09 0.15
C GLU A 137 -3.72 -11.96 0.52
N ALA A 138 -2.92 -11.36 -0.34
CA ALA A 138 -1.50 -11.14 -0.08
C ALA A 138 -1.27 -10.31 1.18
N PHE A 139 -2.06 -9.25 1.39
CA PHE A 139 -2.06 -8.49 2.64
C PHE A 139 -2.40 -9.37 3.83
N GLY A 140 -3.47 -10.16 3.74
CA GLY A 140 -3.91 -11.04 4.83
C GLY A 140 -2.84 -12.06 5.23
N GLU A 141 -2.03 -12.51 4.28
CA GLU A 141 -0.92 -13.45 4.45
C GLU A 141 0.40 -12.81 4.88
N LEU A 142 0.51 -11.47 4.88
CA LEU A 142 1.71 -10.77 5.36
C LEU A 142 2.08 -11.21 6.78
N LYS A 143 3.35 -11.54 6.97
CA LYS A 143 3.89 -11.88 8.29
C LYS A 143 4.09 -10.60 9.10
N ILE A 144 3.60 -10.61 10.33
CA ILE A 144 3.71 -9.53 11.30
C ILE A 144 4.51 -10.07 12.49
N TYR A 145 5.55 -9.34 12.89
CA TYR A 145 6.32 -9.68 14.10
C TYR A 145 5.72 -8.95 15.31
N ASN A 146 5.27 -9.72 16.30
CA ASN A 146 4.81 -9.19 17.57
C ASN A 146 6.00 -9.04 18.52
N GLN A 147 6.32 -7.80 18.90
CA GLN A 147 7.45 -7.51 19.80
C GLN A 147 7.21 -7.99 21.25
N GLU A 148 5.95 -8.05 21.69
CA GLU A 148 5.58 -8.46 23.05
C GLU A 148 5.71 -9.97 23.23
N THR A 149 5.31 -10.74 22.21
CA THR A 149 5.35 -12.21 22.27
C THR A 149 6.59 -12.82 21.61
N GLY A 150 7.35 -12.03 20.84
CA GLY A 150 8.50 -12.49 20.06
C GLY A 150 8.14 -13.44 18.90
N ARG A 151 6.85 -13.53 18.53
CA ARG A 151 6.35 -14.47 17.53
C ARG A 151 5.83 -13.75 16.29
N CYS A 152 5.88 -14.45 15.16
CA CYS A 152 5.27 -14.00 13.92
C CYS A 152 3.85 -14.57 13.77
N HIS A 153 2.94 -13.77 13.23
CA HIS A 153 1.60 -14.18 12.83
C HIS A 153 1.17 -13.48 11.53
N LYS A 154 0.05 -13.89 10.96
CA LYS A 154 -0.49 -13.30 9.72
C LYS A 154 -1.28 -12.01 10.03
N LEU A 155 -1.22 -11.01 9.13
CA LEU A 155 -1.93 -9.73 9.30
C LEU A 155 -3.43 -9.93 9.52
N LYS A 156 -4.07 -10.87 8.80
CA LYS A 156 -5.50 -11.18 8.99
C LYS A 156 -5.86 -11.65 10.40
N ASN A 157 -4.88 -12.18 11.15
CA ASN A 157 -5.03 -12.62 12.53
C ASN A 157 -4.57 -11.57 13.54
N HIS A 158 -4.13 -10.38 13.10
CA HIS A 158 -3.48 -9.40 13.96
C HIS A 158 -4.38 -8.86 15.06
N HIS A 159 -5.69 -8.74 14.82
CA HIS A 159 -6.68 -8.31 15.81
C HIS A 159 -6.80 -9.20 17.07
N LYS A 160 -6.17 -10.38 17.08
CA LYS A 160 -6.17 -11.32 18.22
C LYS A 160 -4.98 -11.13 19.17
N TYR A 161 -4.10 -10.18 18.87
CA TYR A 161 -2.84 -9.91 19.56
C TYR A 161 -2.71 -8.42 19.82
#